data_AF-A0A8R7VAS6-F1
#
_entry.id   AF-A0A8R7VAS6-F1
#
_cell.length_a   1.000
_cell.length_b   1.000
_cell.length_c   1.000
_cell.angle_alpha   90.00
_cell.angle_beta   90.00
_cell.angle_gamma   90.00
#
_symmetry.space_group_name_H-M   'P 1'
#
loop_
_entity.id
_entity.type
_entity.pdbx_description
1 polymer ?
#
loop_
_entity_poly.entity_id
_entity_poly.type
_entity_poly.pdbx_seq_one_letter_code
_entity_poly.pdbx_strand_id
1 'polypeptide(L)'
;MATKTISTKTTSCFTFLKEALVLPTRNPKLFAPILILLAAIAFLIPAVNVVFIQSLTAEMLRHLTEMQTNDPSSSAFARLLEEVWQETRELILIVVALTVITRALVFAKQILAFSAASTTYSGDRHSLAELLR
;
A
#
# COMPACT_ATOMS: atom_id res chain seq x y z
N MET A 1 42.51 31.48 16.51
CA MET A 1 41.80 30.81 17.62
C MET A 1 40.31 30.92 17.33
N ALA A 2 39.59 29.81 17.36
CA ALA A 2 38.23 29.63 16.87
C ALA A 2 37.17 30.35 17.72
N THR A 3 36.03 30.69 17.10
CA THR A 3 34.75 30.03 17.45
C THR A 3 33.72 30.22 16.33
N LYS A 4 33.49 29.12 15.61
CA LYS A 4 32.42 28.92 14.64
C LYS A 4 31.12 28.72 15.42
N THR A 5 30.26 29.73 15.50
CA THR A 5 28.89 29.53 16.00
C THR A 5 28.06 28.91 14.88
N ILE A 6 28.02 27.57 14.85
CA ILE A 6 27.00 26.83 14.10
C ILE A 6 25.70 27.07 14.86
N SER A 7 24.92 28.07 14.44
CA SER A 7 23.52 28.18 14.82
C SER A 7 22.82 26.96 14.24
N THR A 8 22.54 25.97 15.09
CA THR A 8 21.64 24.86 14.80
C THR A 8 20.25 25.43 14.61
N LYS A 9 19.97 25.91 13.40
CA LYS A 9 18.61 26.17 12.93
C LYS A 9 17.90 24.84 12.95
N THR A 10 17.23 24.51 14.04
CA THR A 10 16.14 23.53 14.04
C THR A 10 15.09 24.13 13.11
N THR A 11 15.14 23.69 11.86
CA THR A 11 14.51 24.33 10.71
C THR A 11 13.00 24.28 10.88
N SER A 12 12.30 25.33 10.42
CA SER A 12 10.83 25.43 10.33
C SER A 12 10.12 24.12 9.93
N CYS A 13 10.76 23.30 9.08
CA CYS A 13 10.33 21.96 8.69
C CYS A 13 10.20 20.95 9.86
N PHE A 14 11.12 20.93 10.82
CA PHE A 14 11.06 19.99 11.96
C PHE A 14 9.93 20.35 12.93
N THR A 15 9.71 21.64 13.15
CA THR A 15 8.59 22.13 13.96
C THR A 15 7.26 21.83 13.26
N PHE A 16 7.20 22.01 11.95
CA PHE A 16 6.05 21.64 11.12
C PHE A 16 5.80 20.13 11.12
N LEU A 17 6.84 19.29 10.99
CA LEU A 17 6.74 17.83 11.06
C LEU A 17 6.26 17.38 12.44
N LYS A 18 6.76 18.01 13.52
CA LYS A 18 6.32 17.74 14.89
C LYS A 18 4.84 18.11 15.08
N GLU A 19 4.40 19.28 14.61
CA GLU A 19 2.99 19.67 14.61
C GLU A 19 2.15 18.69 13.77
N ALA A 20 2.65 18.30 12.60
CA ALA A 20 2.00 17.36 11.69
C ALA A 20 1.77 15.98 12.32
N LEU A 21 2.73 15.52 13.14
CA LEU A 21 2.66 14.24 13.84
C LEU A 21 1.65 14.23 14.99
N VAL A 22 1.32 15.40 15.55
CA VAL A 22 0.41 15.55 16.69
C VAL A 22 -1.04 15.81 16.24
N LEU A 23 -1.26 16.24 14.99
CA LEU A 23 -2.60 16.46 14.42
C LEU A 23 -3.58 15.28 14.51
N PRO A 24 -3.16 14.01 14.32
CA PRO A 24 -4.07 12.87 14.48
C PRO A 24 -4.70 12.82 15.88
N THR A 25 -3.97 13.28 16.90
CA THR A 25 -4.46 13.35 18.28
C THR A 25 -5.38 14.55 18.54
N ARG A 26 -5.30 15.61 17.71
CA ARG A 26 -6.15 16.80 17.82
C ARG A 26 -7.52 16.63 17.15
N ASN A 27 -7.65 15.73 16.16
CA ASN A 27 -8.93 15.41 15.52
C ASN A 27 -9.11 13.89 15.29
N PRO A 28 -9.21 13.09 16.38
CA PRO A 28 -9.24 11.64 16.28
C PRO A 28 -10.46 11.13 15.49
N LYS A 29 -11.57 11.88 15.45
CA LYS A 29 -12.77 11.51 14.68
C LYS A 29 -12.54 11.47 13.16
N LEU A 30 -11.62 12.30 12.65
CA LEU A 30 -11.23 12.33 11.24
C LEU A 30 -10.09 11.33 10.97
N PHE A 31 -9.06 11.34 11.83
CA PHE A 31 -7.82 10.60 11.57
C PHE A 31 -7.91 9.12 11.94
N ALA A 32 -8.65 8.73 12.97
CA ALA A 32 -8.78 7.31 13.35
C ALA A 32 -9.37 6.42 12.24
N PRO A 33 -10.52 6.74 11.60
CA PRO A 33 -11.03 5.89 10.53
C PRO A 33 -10.10 5.83 9.32
N ILE A 34 -9.40 6.93 9.00
CA ILE A 34 -8.42 6.97 7.91
C ILE A 34 -7.20 6.09 8.25
N LEU A 35 -6.69 6.17 9.48
CA LEU A 35 -5.56 5.35 9.93
C LEU A 35 -5.93 3.86 10.01
N ILE A 36 -7.15 3.54 10.46
CA ILE A 36 -7.68 2.17 10.46
C ILE A 36 -7.78 1.64 9.03
N LEU A 37 -8.33 2.43 8.10
CA LEU A 37 -8.38 2.07 6.69
C LEU A 37 -6.97 1.84 6.12
N LEU A 38 -6.04 2.74 6.43
CA LEU A 38 -4.64 2.63 6.01
C LEU A 38 -3.98 1.36 6.55
N ALA A 39 -4.19 1.06 7.83
CA ALA A 39 -3.66 -0.14 8.50
C ALA A 39 -4.28 -1.42 7.94
N ALA A 40 -5.60 -1.43 7.72
CA ALA A 40 -6.31 -2.56 7.13
C ALA A 40 -5.80 -2.87 5.72
N ILE A 41 -5.61 -1.86 4.87
CA ILE A 41 -5.08 -2.07 3.52
C ILE A 41 -3.58 -2.45 3.58
N ALA A 42 -2.79 -1.84 4.47
CA ALA A 42 -1.39 -2.19 4.66
C ALA A 42 -1.21 -3.64 5.14
N PHE A 43 -2.19 -4.20 5.86
CA PHE A 43 -2.24 -5.62 6.23
C PHE A 43 -2.77 -6.49 5.08
N LEU A 44 -3.75 -6.01 4.32
CA LEU A 44 -4.35 -6.74 3.21
C LEU A 44 -3.33 -7.05 2.10
N ILE A 45 -2.43 -6.11 1.80
CA ILE A 45 -1.40 -6.28 0.75
C ILE A 45 -0.51 -7.51 1.01
N PRO A 46 0.20 -7.63 2.16
CA PRO A 46 1.01 -8.81 2.45
C PRO A 46 0.16 -10.07 2.63
N ALA A 47 -1.07 -9.96 3.16
CA ALA A 47 -1.98 -11.11 3.27
C ALA A 47 -2.34 -11.67 1.89
N VAL A 48 -2.68 -10.83 0.91
CA VAL A 48 -2.95 -11.25 -0.47
C VAL A 48 -1.73 -11.90 -1.10
N ASN A 49 -0.54 -11.38 -0.81
CA ASN A 49 0.70 -11.96 -1.30
C ASN A 49 0.93 -13.38 -0.78
N VAL A 50 0.72 -13.62 0.52
CA VAL A 50 0.92 -14.94 1.13
C VAL A 50 -0.18 -15.92 0.72
N VAL A 51 -1.45 -15.50 0.76
CA VAL A 51 -2.59 -16.39 0.55
C VAL A 51 -2.78 -16.73 -0.93
N PHE A 52 -2.65 -15.74 -1.83
CA PHE A 52 -2.98 -15.94 -3.24
C PHE A 52 -1.74 -16.03 -4.12
N ILE A 53 -0.85 -15.04 -4.07
CA ILE A 53 0.29 -14.98 -5.00
C ILE A 53 1.24 -16.16 -4.78
N GLN A 54 1.64 -16.42 -3.54
CA GLN A 54 2.53 -17.54 -3.23
C GLN A 54 1.88 -18.90 -3.51
N SER A 55 0.60 -19.08 -3.14
CA SER A 55 -0.12 -20.33 -3.41
C SER A 55 -0.23 -20.61 -4.90
N LEU A 56 -0.61 -19.61 -5.70
CA LEU A 56 -0.77 -19.75 -7.14
C LEU A 56 0.57 -19.98 -7.84
N THR A 57 1.63 -19.31 -7.38
CA THR A 57 3.00 -19.53 -7.90
C THR A 57 3.50 -20.94 -7.58
N ALA A 58 3.20 -21.47 -6.40
CA ALA A 58 3.57 -22.83 -6.02
C ALA A 58 2.85 -23.88 -6.88
N GLU A 59 1.58 -23.64 -7.20
CA GLU A 59 0.79 -24.53 -8.06
C GLU A 59 1.30 -24.52 -9.51
N MET A 60 1.57 -23.32 -10.06
CA MET A 60 2.21 -23.19 -11.37
C MET A 60 3.56 -23.91 -11.42
N LEU A 61 4.38 -23.82 -10.36
CA LEU A 61 5.66 -24.51 -10.30
C LEU A 61 5.49 -26.03 -10.26
N ARG A 62 4.46 -26.53 -9.57
CA ARG A 62 4.10 -27.96 -9.57
C ARG A 62 3.74 -28.42 -10.99
N HIS A 63 2.84 -27.70 -11.66
CA HIS A 63 2.44 -28.01 -13.04
C HIS A 63 3.62 -27.96 -14.03
N LEU A 64 4.51 -26.99 -13.91
CA LEU A 64 5.72 -26.90 -14.74
C LEU A 64 6.70 -28.06 -14.49
N THR A 65 6.84 -28.49 -13.23
CA THR A 65 7.68 -29.65 -12.89
C THR A 65 7.08 -30.93 -13.48
N GLU A 66 5.76 -31.09 -13.43
CA GLU A 66 5.06 -32.21 -14.04
C GLU A 66 5.19 -32.21 -15.57
N MET A 67 5.06 -31.05 -16.22
CA MET A 67 5.33 -30.91 -17.66
C MET A 67 6.72 -31.36 -18.06
N GLN A 68 7.75 -31.01 -17.28
CA GLN A 68 9.14 -31.35 -17.61
C GLN A 68 9.38 -32.87 -17.64
N THR A 69 8.60 -33.63 -16.86
CA THR A 69 8.66 -35.09 -16.81
C THR A 69 7.78 -35.79 -17.85
N ASN A 70 6.86 -35.06 -18.48
CA ASN A 70 5.90 -35.61 -19.43
C ASN A 70 6.34 -35.41 -20.89
N ASP A 71 5.90 -36.31 -21.76
CA ASP A 71 6.20 -36.26 -23.18
C ASP A 71 5.48 -35.03 -23.80
N PRO A 72 6.19 -34.09 -24.48
CA PRO A 72 5.59 -32.84 -24.97
C PRO A 72 4.53 -33.03 -26.07
N SER A 73 4.43 -34.22 -26.66
CA SER A 73 3.36 -34.58 -27.60
C SER A 73 2.09 -35.13 -26.93
N SER A 74 2.14 -35.33 -25.61
CA SER A 74 1.03 -35.89 -24.84
C SER A 74 -0.10 -34.89 -24.64
N SER A 75 -1.34 -35.39 -24.71
CA SER A 75 -2.53 -34.63 -24.32
C SER A 75 -2.49 -34.13 -22.85
N ALA A 76 -1.71 -34.80 -21.98
CA ALA A 76 -1.49 -34.37 -20.60
C ALA A 76 -0.65 -33.08 -20.53
N PHE A 77 0.36 -32.92 -21.40
CA PHE A 77 1.18 -31.72 -21.48
C PHE A 77 0.33 -30.51 -21.93
N ALA A 78 -0.53 -30.69 -22.93
CA ALA A 78 -1.43 -29.63 -23.41
C ALA A 78 -2.43 -29.17 -22.33
N ARG A 79 -2.94 -30.09 -21.50
CA ARG A 79 -3.83 -29.74 -20.38
C ARG A 79 -3.14 -28.93 -19.29
N LEU A 80 -1.95 -29.40 -18.86
CA LEU A 80 -1.15 -28.67 -17.88
C LEU A 80 -0.82 -27.26 -18.36
N LEU A 81 -0.63 -27.07 -19.68
CA LEU A 81 -0.27 -25.76 -20.25
C LEU A 81 -1.42 -24.78 -20.19
N GLU A 82 -2.64 -25.25 -20.43
CA GLU A 82 -3.85 -24.45 -20.28
C GLU A 82 -4.08 -24.07 -18.81
N GLU A 83 -3.85 -25.00 -17.86
CA GLU A 83 -3.95 -24.75 -16.42
C GLU A 83 -2.96 -23.68 -15.95
N VAL A 84 -1.68 -23.82 -16.33
CA VAL A 84 -0.64 -22.80 -16.04
C VAL A 84 -1.00 -21.44 -16.65
N TRP A 85 -1.56 -21.42 -17.86
CA TRP A 85 -1.97 -20.19 -18.52
C TRP A 85 -3.14 -19.50 -17.79
N GLN A 86 -4.13 -20.28 -17.35
CA GLN A 86 -5.24 -19.77 -16.56
C GLN A 86 -4.75 -19.18 -15.23
N GLU A 87 -3.91 -19.92 -14.49
CA GLU A 87 -3.30 -19.47 -13.23
C GLU A 87 -2.47 -18.21 -13.42
N THR A 88 -1.70 -18.12 -14.51
CA THR A 88 -0.95 -16.92 -14.88
C THR A 88 -1.88 -15.72 -15.07
N ARG A 89 -3.02 -15.93 -15.73
CA ARG A 89 -3.99 -14.85 -16.00
C ARG A 89 -4.65 -14.36 -14.71
N GLU A 90 -4.98 -15.27 -13.80
CA GLU A 90 -5.47 -14.94 -12.46
C GLU A 90 -4.42 -14.15 -11.66
N LEU A 91 -3.16 -14.57 -11.72
CA LEU A 91 -2.05 -13.86 -11.07
C LEU A 91 -1.92 -12.42 -11.59
N ILE A 92 -1.99 -12.22 -12.91
CA ILE A 92 -1.93 -10.89 -13.53
C ILE A 92 -3.05 -10.00 -13.02
N LEU A 93 -4.29 -10.51 -12.93
CA LEU A 93 -5.42 -9.74 -12.42
C LEU A 93 -5.21 -9.31 -10.96
N ILE A 94 -4.72 -10.22 -10.11
CA ILE A 94 -4.42 -9.93 -8.70
C ILE A 94 -3.34 -8.85 -8.60
N VAL A 95 -2.26 -8.96 -9.37
CA VAL A 95 -1.17 -7.98 -9.38
C VAL A 95 -1.66 -6.62 -9.85
N VAL A 96 -2.45 -6.55 -10.93
CA VAL A 96 -3.03 -5.30 -11.42
C VAL A 96 -3.91 -4.67 -10.34
N ALA A 97 -4.80 -5.43 -9.71
CA ALA A 97 -5.65 -4.92 -8.63
C ALA A 97 -4.80 -4.37 -7.46
N LEU A 98 -3.76 -5.09 -7.06
CA LEU A 98 -2.86 -4.69 -5.98
C LEU A 98 -2.11 -3.40 -6.29
N THR A 99 -1.66 -3.22 -7.53
CA THR A 99 -0.97 -1.99 -7.96
C THR A 99 -1.89 -0.76 -7.91
N VAL A 100 -3.15 -0.90 -8.33
CA VAL A 100 -4.15 0.18 -8.27
C VAL A 100 -4.42 0.59 -6.81
N ILE A 101 -4.64 -0.39 -5.93
CA ILE A 101 -4.88 -0.16 -4.50
C ILE A 101 -3.66 0.52 -3.85
N THR A 102 -2.45 0.03 -4.15
CA THR A 102 -1.21 0.60 -3.60
C THR A 102 -1.01 2.05 -4.06
N ARG A 103 -1.37 2.37 -5.31
CA ARG A 103 -1.28 3.74 -5.83
C ARG A 103 -2.28 4.67 -5.14
N ALA A 104 -3.52 4.21 -4.95
CA ALA A 104 -4.54 4.94 -4.20
C ALA A 104 -4.11 5.22 -2.75
N LEU A 105 -3.44 4.26 -2.11
CA LEU A 105 -2.85 4.40 -0.78
C LEU A 105 -1.79 5.52 -0.71
N VAL A 106 -0.86 5.56 -1.68
CA VAL A 106 0.15 6.61 -1.77
C VAL A 106 -0.51 7.98 -1.91
N PHE A 107 -1.54 8.07 -2.75
CA PHE A 107 -2.30 9.30 -2.95
C PHE A 107 -3.06 9.71 -1.67
N ALA A 108 -3.69 8.76 -0.98
CA ALA A 108 -4.36 9.02 0.30
C ALA A 108 -3.38 9.54 1.37
N LYS A 109 -2.16 8.99 1.44
CA LYS A 109 -1.11 9.51 2.33
C LYS A 109 -0.73 10.96 1.99
N GLN A 110 -0.64 11.30 0.70
CA GLN A 110 -0.35 12.66 0.26
C GLN A 110 -1.49 13.63 0.58
N ILE A 111 -2.74 13.25 0.34
CA ILE A 111 -3.93 14.05 0.72
C ILE A 111 -3.98 14.24 2.23
N LEU A 112 -3.67 13.19 3.00
CA LEU A 112 -3.65 13.27 4.46
C LEU A 112 -2.57 14.23 4.94
N ALA A 113 -1.36 14.15 4.36
CA ALA A 113 -0.27 15.07 4.67
C ALA A 113 -0.62 16.52 4.28
N PHE A 114 -1.29 16.72 3.13
CA PHE A 114 -1.72 18.03 2.66
C PHE A 114 -2.86 18.61 3.50
N SER A 115 -3.85 17.80 3.87
CA SER A 115 -4.97 18.21 4.74
C SER A 115 -4.49 18.49 6.16
N ALA A 116 -3.55 17.70 6.67
CA ALA A 116 -2.88 17.95 7.94
C ALA A 116 -2.13 19.30 7.89
N ALA A 117 -1.38 19.56 6.82
CA ALA A 117 -0.69 20.82 6.61
C ALA A 117 -1.65 22.03 6.59
N SER A 118 -2.74 21.94 5.82
CA SER A 118 -3.67 23.05 5.61
C SER A 118 -4.52 23.36 6.84
N THR A 119 -5.04 22.35 7.52
CA THR A 119 -5.86 22.53 8.74
C THR A 119 -5.05 23.09 9.91
N THR A 120 -3.77 22.75 10.02
CA THR A 120 -2.86 23.33 11.01
C THR A 120 -2.57 24.80 10.74
N TYR A 121 -2.42 25.14 9.46
CA TYR A 121 -2.13 26.51 9.05
C TYR A 121 -3.37 27.43 9.16
N SER A 122 -4.58 26.88 9.00
CA SER A 122 -5.84 27.63 8.98
C SER A 122 -6.49 27.87 10.35
N GLY A 123 -6.06 27.19 11.41
CA GLY A 123 -6.62 27.38 12.77
C GLY A 123 -8.02 26.79 13.02
N ASP A 124 -8.73 26.31 11.99
CA ASP A 124 -10.09 25.78 12.09
C ASP A 124 -10.15 24.25 12.23
N ARG A 125 -10.97 23.77 13.18
CA ARG A 125 -11.11 22.36 13.58
C ARG A 125 -12.44 21.78 13.06
N HIS A 126 -12.48 21.32 11.82
CA HIS A 126 -13.68 20.71 11.23
C HIS A 126 -13.70 19.18 11.27
N SER A 127 -14.90 18.56 11.29
CA SER A 127 -15.09 17.11 11.35
C SER A 127 -15.31 16.47 9.97
N LEU A 128 -15.05 15.16 9.82
CA LEU A 128 -15.19 14.42 8.55
C LEU A 128 -16.62 14.48 7.97
N ALA A 129 -17.62 14.61 8.86
CA ALA A 129 -19.02 14.71 8.50
C ALA A 129 -19.40 16.07 7.88
N GLU A 130 -18.65 17.13 8.17
CA GLU A 130 -18.87 18.46 7.56
C GLU A 130 -18.25 18.58 6.17
N LEU A 131 -17.20 17.82 5.87
CA LEU A 131 -16.53 17.81 4.55
C LEU A 131 -17.26 16.96 3.51
N LEU A 132 -18.14 16.06 3.93
CA LEU A 132 -18.90 15.15 3.05
C LEU A 132 -20.31 15.65 2.71
N ARG A 133 -20.65 16.88 3.10
CA ARG A 133 -21.93 17.53 2.81
C ARG A 133 -21.78 18.55 1.70
#